data_AF-A0A9W8P156-F1
#
_entry.id   AF-A0A9W8P156-F1
#
_cell.length_a   1.000
_cell.length_b   1.000
_cell.length_c   1.000
_cell.angle_alpha   90.00
_cell.angle_beta   90.00
_cell.angle_gamma   90.00
#
_symmetry.space_group_name_H-M   'P 1'
#
loop_
_entity.id
_entity.type
_entity.pdbx_description
1 polymer ?
#
loop_
_entity_poly.entity_id
_entity_poly.type
_entity_poly.pdbx_seq_one_letter_code
_entity_poly.pdbx_strand_id
1 'polypeptide(L)'
;MTLLDLISEPFGPYPDASILSGDLPKLMRAPNKLELRNVYMKSKGRPTGLDVTEYVATPPRKTLSVQFFGILKIEDLRWLSPQGHEWLQNALRERDEARNSNIKESRLTLSSLYGTLPGTGSKISVWIYCKKNHQASFLRKEGHFRGDLVFQTQFGTPRPRTVFWCIRSLDIRTASLSRNYLEHWRFFDCIKQLHLSDPSYPLQKRKPKHIMLALKQRFRADAKHHRHDFDPGFDSDVDEEGNTTLPRRPRHLSSAEVYGVMASHAEWFLAQQLATSYTIHTYVNLKKWYEFCLKVKQVKPEKRRLQHETQPWRKWMWGDPYIPPLTKKKLQAQQKQQPSQTGSIDLSRFGIVPGGWEARIEKRCINYEFPDVYNDEGYPGEEQAFEDDGAHGRPMYDSDMSSEYRSAPSGSDSDDSDVDVQWMVLS
;
A
#
# COMPACT_ATOMS: atom_id res chain seq x y z
N MET A 1 39.11 -4.50 -5.56
CA MET A 1 37.71 -4.24 -5.16
C MET A 1 37.51 -2.75 -5.02
N THR A 2 36.37 -2.19 -5.42
CA THR A 2 36.12 -0.75 -5.28
C THR A 2 35.53 -0.40 -3.92
N LEU A 3 35.73 0.84 -3.46
CA LEU A 3 35.10 1.34 -2.23
C LEU A 3 33.57 1.29 -2.30
N LEU A 4 33.01 1.47 -3.49
CA LEU A 4 31.56 1.36 -3.73
C LEU A 4 31.05 -0.06 -3.46
N ASP A 5 31.80 -1.08 -3.84
CA ASP A 5 31.43 -2.48 -3.59
C ASP A 5 31.41 -2.79 -2.08
N LEU A 6 32.26 -2.12 -1.30
CA LEU A 6 32.36 -2.33 0.15
C LEU A 6 31.12 -1.81 0.90
N ILE A 7 30.57 -0.69 0.43
CA ILE A 7 29.46 0.03 1.09
C ILE A 7 28.09 -0.19 0.42
N SER A 8 28.06 -0.91 -0.70
CA SER A 8 26.81 -1.25 -1.42
C SER A 8 25.88 -2.09 -0.56
N GLU A 9 26.45 -2.98 0.26
CA GLU A 9 25.72 -3.80 1.21
C GLU A 9 25.49 -3.05 2.54
N PRO A 10 24.26 -3.05 3.08
CA PRO A 10 23.97 -2.42 4.36
C PRO A 10 24.69 -3.12 5.53
N PHE A 11 25.15 -2.36 6.52
CA PHE A 11 25.72 -2.88 7.78
C PHE A 11 24.63 -3.22 8.81
N GLY A 12 24.92 -4.07 9.79
CA GLY A 12 24.01 -4.39 10.90
C GLY A 12 23.35 -5.77 10.82
N PRO A 13 22.20 -6.00 11.48
CA PRO A 13 21.27 -5.01 12.03
C PRO A 13 21.68 -4.41 13.38
N TYR A 14 21.40 -3.13 13.58
CA TYR A 14 21.67 -2.42 14.84
C TYR A 14 20.37 -1.89 15.49
N PRO A 15 20.24 -1.94 16.84
CA PRO A 15 19.14 -1.27 17.53
C PRO A 15 19.20 0.24 17.32
N ASP A 16 18.06 0.84 16.97
CA ASP A 16 17.94 2.28 16.74
C ASP A 16 18.53 3.10 17.88
N ALA A 17 18.13 2.81 19.12
CA ALA A 17 18.56 3.51 20.33
C ALA A 17 20.07 3.41 20.62
N SER A 18 20.76 2.41 20.06
CA SER A 18 22.21 2.22 20.27
C SER A 18 23.02 2.85 19.15
N ILE A 19 22.58 2.74 17.89
CA ILE A 19 23.35 3.20 16.73
C ILE A 19 23.14 4.70 16.46
N LEU A 20 21.94 5.24 16.75
CA LEU A 20 21.61 6.62 16.43
C LEU A 20 21.75 7.55 17.64
N SER A 21 22.07 8.81 17.38
CA SER A 21 22.20 9.86 18.39
C SER A 21 20.85 10.49 18.77
N GLY A 22 20.87 11.26 19.86
CA GLY A 22 19.79 12.17 20.22
C GLY A 22 19.59 13.33 19.24
N ASP A 23 20.48 13.52 18.26
CA ASP A 23 20.49 14.68 17.35
C ASP A 23 19.89 14.39 15.97
N LEU A 24 19.14 13.28 15.84
CA LEU A 24 18.35 13.02 14.63
C LEU A 24 17.51 14.24 14.22
N PRO A 25 17.31 14.46 12.90
CA PRO A 25 16.55 15.59 12.38
C PRO A 25 15.21 15.72 13.12
N LYS A 26 14.98 16.91 13.70
CA LYS A 26 13.65 17.26 14.22
C LYS A 26 12.74 17.42 13.01
N LEU A 27 11.98 16.38 12.70
CA LEU A 27 11.15 16.23 11.48
C LEU A 27 10.15 17.37 11.23
N MET A 28 9.95 18.29 12.19
CA MET A 28 8.99 19.39 12.07
C MET A 28 9.47 20.56 11.19
N ARG A 29 10.75 20.64 10.78
CA ARG A 29 11.27 21.89 10.16
C ARG A 29 12.25 21.74 8.98
N ALA A 30 12.54 20.54 8.47
CA ALA A 30 13.58 20.37 7.44
C ALA A 30 13.22 19.30 6.38
N PRO A 31 13.79 19.37 5.16
CA PRO A 31 13.60 18.37 4.10
C PRO A 31 14.12 16.97 4.46
N ASN A 32 14.88 16.84 5.56
CA ASN A 32 15.55 15.59 5.94
C ASN A 32 14.59 14.65 6.69
N LYS A 33 13.77 13.94 5.91
CA LYS A 33 12.96 12.82 6.38
C LYS A 33 13.86 11.63 6.70
N LEU A 34 13.59 10.92 7.80
CA LEU A 34 14.24 9.64 8.08
C LEU A 34 13.55 8.57 7.23
N GLU A 35 14.19 8.21 6.12
CA GLU A 35 13.63 7.30 5.14
C GLU A 35 14.17 5.88 5.33
N LEU A 36 13.25 4.91 5.40
CA LEU A 36 13.58 3.50 5.44
C LEU A 36 13.17 2.82 4.13
N ARG A 37 14.08 1.99 3.62
CA ARG A 37 13.85 1.10 2.47
C ARG A 37 13.84 -0.35 2.94
N ASN A 38 13.21 -1.22 2.14
CA ASN A 38 13.14 -2.66 2.36
C ASN A 38 12.66 -3.04 3.77
N VAL A 39 11.58 -2.40 4.24
CA VAL A 39 11.13 -2.57 5.61
C VAL A 39 10.48 -3.93 5.83
N TYR A 40 11.10 -4.73 6.69
CA TYR A 40 10.65 -6.06 7.09
C TYR A 40 10.06 -6.01 8.50
N MET A 41 8.88 -6.59 8.68
CA MET A 41 8.18 -6.64 9.97
C MET A 41 8.12 -8.06 10.51
N LYS A 42 8.37 -8.22 11.82
CA LYS A 42 8.19 -9.48 12.53
C LYS A 42 7.40 -9.33 13.82
N SER A 43 6.66 -10.38 14.17
CA SER A 43 5.93 -10.50 15.43
C SER A 43 6.10 -11.92 15.95
N LYS A 44 6.52 -12.06 17.22
CA LYS A 44 6.82 -13.36 17.85
C LYS A 44 7.75 -14.23 16.97
N GLY A 45 8.78 -13.62 16.40
CA GLY A 45 9.77 -14.29 15.55
C GLY A 45 9.29 -14.66 14.13
N ARG A 46 8.04 -14.35 13.76
CA ARG A 46 7.48 -14.67 12.43
C ARG A 46 7.28 -13.41 11.58
N PRO A 47 7.41 -13.50 10.24
CA PRO A 47 7.03 -12.40 9.35
C PRO A 47 5.59 -11.95 9.62
N THR A 48 5.38 -10.63 9.63
CA THR A 48 4.08 -10.01 9.82
C THR A 48 3.91 -8.85 8.83
N GLY A 49 2.70 -8.31 8.73
CA GLY A 49 2.41 -7.10 7.97
C GLY A 49 1.27 -6.30 8.58
N LEU A 50 0.93 -5.18 7.93
CA LEU A 50 -0.02 -4.21 8.44
C LEU A 50 -1.45 -4.74 8.53
N ASP A 51 -1.80 -5.77 7.74
CA ASP A 51 -3.13 -6.39 7.77
C ASP A 51 -3.47 -7.02 9.14
N VAL A 52 -2.45 -7.41 9.91
CA VAL A 52 -2.63 -8.07 11.22
C VAL A 52 -2.21 -7.20 12.39
N THR A 53 -1.48 -6.10 12.15
CA THR A 53 -0.99 -5.21 13.20
C THR A 53 -1.80 -3.94 13.33
N GLU A 54 -2.49 -3.53 12.27
CA GLU A 54 -3.30 -2.31 12.26
C GLU A 54 -4.79 -2.62 12.38
N TYR A 55 -5.46 -1.81 13.20
CA TYR A 55 -6.89 -1.92 13.46
C TYR A 55 -7.54 -0.56 13.21
N VAL A 56 -8.78 -0.57 12.73
CA VAL A 56 -9.57 0.64 12.51
C VAL A 56 -9.86 1.34 13.84
N ALA A 57 -10.23 0.55 14.85
CA ALA A 57 -10.51 1.02 16.20
C ALA A 57 -9.41 0.55 17.17
N THR A 58 -9.75 0.43 18.46
CA THR A 58 -8.81 -0.04 19.47
C THR A 58 -8.46 -1.51 19.21
N PRO A 59 -7.18 -1.89 19.19
CA PRO A 59 -6.80 -3.29 19.05
C PRO A 59 -7.33 -4.13 20.23
N PRO A 60 -7.53 -5.45 20.05
CA PRO A 60 -7.83 -6.35 21.16
C PRO A 60 -6.74 -6.28 22.25
N ARG A 61 -7.11 -6.47 23.53
CA ARG A 61 -6.29 -6.20 24.75
C ARG A 61 -4.85 -6.75 24.75
N LYS A 62 -4.51 -7.72 23.91
CA LYS A 62 -3.14 -8.23 23.75
C LYS A 62 -2.59 -7.77 22.40
N THR A 63 -2.06 -6.54 22.36
CA THR A 63 -1.32 -6.08 21.18
C THR A 63 -0.07 -6.95 21.02
N LEU A 64 0.17 -7.38 19.78
CA LEU A 64 1.39 -8.08 19.45
C LEU A 64 2.56 -7.10 19.54
N SER A 65 3.65 -7.48 20.19
CA SER A 65 4.90 -6.72 20.08
C SER A 65 5.41 -6.88 18.65
N VAL A 66 5.38 -5.80 17.89
CA VAL A 66 5.82 -5.75 16.50
C VAL A 66 7.20 -5.12 16.45
N GLN A 67 8.12 -5.82 15.80
CA GLN A 67 9.45 -5.35 15.51
C GLN A 67 9.53 -5.08 14.01
N PHE A 68 10.26 -4.05 13.61
CA PHE A 68 10.56 -3.84 12.20
C PHE A 68 12.05 -3.56 12.00
N PHE A 69 12.50 -3.90 10.80
CA PHE A 69 13.85 -3.74 10.30
C PHE A 69 13.75 -2.90 9.04
N GLY A 70 14.65 -1.97 8.82
CA GLY A 70 14.68 -1.19 7.59
C GLY A 70 16.08 -0.71 7.28
N ILE A 71 16.37 -0.52 6.00
CA ILE A 71 17.63 0.06 5.55
C ILE A 71 17.50 1.58 5.63
N LEU A 72 18.30 2.19 6.51
CA LEU A 72 18.49 3.62 6.61
C LEU A 72 19.80 4.00 5.92
N LYS A 73 19.75 4.98 5.02
CA LYS A 73 20.96 5.61 4.48
C LYS A 73 21.37 6.74 5.43
N ILE A 74 22.57 6.65 6.01
CA ILE A 74 23.07 7.68 6.94
C ILE A 74 23.59 8.83 6.10
N GLU A 75 22.89 9.96 6.06
CA GLU A 75 23.33 11.12 5.25
C GLU A 75 24.36 11.98 5.99
N ASP A 76 24.31 11.99 7.32
CA ASP A 76 25.14 12.80 8.20
C ASP A 76 25.65 11.95 9.38
N LEU A 77 26.97 11.94 9.59
CA LEU A 77 27.60 11.17 10.67
C LEU A 77 27.17 11.64 12.06
N ARG A 78 26.66 12.88 12.21
CA ARG A 78 26.08 13.38 13.46
C ARG A 78 24.81 12.62 13.87
N TRP A 79 24.18 11.88 12.95
CA TRP A 79 23.06 11.01 13.27
C TRP A 79 23.49 9.78 14.08
N LEU A 80 24.77 9.44 14.08
CA LEU A 80 25.30 8.29 14.82
C LEU A 80 25.61 8.69 16.27
N SER A 81 25.29 7.80 17.20
CA SER A 81 25.82 7.90 18.56
C SER A 81 27.33 7.64 18.55
N PRO A 82 28.07 8.00 19.61
CA PRO A 82 29.50 7.65 19.72
C PRO A 82 29.73 6.13 19.58
N GLN A 83 28.88 5.32 20.22
CA GLN A 83 28.91 3.86 20.12
C GLN A 83 28.61 3.38 18.69
N GLY A 84 27.61 3.98 18.04
CA GLY A 84 27.25 3.62 16.66
C GLY A 84 28.33 3.96 15.65
N HIS A 85 29.03 5.08 15.87
CA HIS A 85 30.19 5.46 15.07
C HIS A 85 31.32 4.41 15.20
N GLU A 86 31.64 4.00 16.41
CA GLU A 86 32.65 2.96 16.66
C GLU A 86 32.26 1.63 16.00
N TRP A 87 31.03 1.16 16.20
CA TRP A 87 30.54 -0.09 15.61
C TRP A 87 30.62 -0.09 14.08
N LEU A 88 30.17 0.99 13.45
CA LEU A 88 30.18 1.10 11.99
C LEU A 88 31.59 1.23 11.43
N GLN A 89 32.48 1.92 12.13
CA GLN A 89 33.87 2.02 11.70
C GLN A 89 34.59 0.67 11.81
N ASN A 90 34.39 -0.07 12.89
CA ASN A 90 34.97 -1.40 13.05
C ASN A 90 34.41 -2.37 12.00
N ALA A 91 33.09 -2.38 11.78
CA ALA A 91 32.47 -3.21 10.76
C ALA A 91 32.94 -2.84 9.34
N LEU A 92 33.22 -1.57 9.06
CA LEU A 92 33.80 -1.13 7.79
C LEU A 92 35.21 -1.71 7.59
N ARG A 93 36.05 -1.65 8.62
CA ARG A 93 37.43 -2.18 8.58
C ARG A 93 37.46 -3.70 8.45
N GLU A 94 36.67 -4.39 9.26
CA GLU A 94 36.53 -5.85 9.21
C GLU A 94 36.09 -6.31 7.82
N ARG A 95 35.12 -5.62 7.20
CA ARG A 95 34.64 -5.95 5.86
C ARG A 95 35.71 -5.67 4.78
N ASP A 96 36.49 -4.61 4.95
CA ASP A 96 37.58 -4.27 4.04
C ASP A 96 38.69 -5.32 4.09
N GLU A 97 39.13 -5.69 5.29
CA GLU A 97 40.12 -6.76 5.52
C GLU A 97 39.65 -8.11 4.97
N ALA A 98 38.38 -8.47 5.20
CA ALA A 98 37.82 -9.73 4.72
C ALA A 98 37.77 -9.82 3.18
N ARG A 99 37.61 -8.69 2.50
CA ARG A 99 37.48 -8.65 1.03
C ARG A 99 38.78 -8.32 0.30
N ASN A 100 39.73 -7.66 0.98
CA ASN A 100 41.04 -7.32 0.44
C ASN A 100 42.12 -8.15 1.15
N SER A 101 42.35 -9.38 0.66
CA SER A 101 43.33 -10.33 1.22
C SER A 101 44.77 -9.81 1.32
N ASN A 102 45.10 -8.73 0.58
CA ASN A 102 46.42 -8.10 0.58
C ASN A 102 46.63 -7.10 1.73
N ILE A 103 45.59 -6.78 2.51
CA ILE A 103 45.64 -5.80 3.59
C ILE A 103 45.60 -6.53 4.93
N LYS A 104 46.62 -6.32 5.77
CA LYS A 104 46.66 -6.89 7.13
C LYS A 104 45.83 -6.09 8.14
N GLU A 105 45.66 -4.80 7.91
CA GLU A 105 44.92 -3.88 8.79
C GLU A 105 44.32 -2.74 7.96
N SER A 106 43.00 -2.57 8.03
CA SER A 106 42.31 -1.51 7.28
C SER A 106 42.46 -0.16 7.98
N ARG A 107 42.92 0.84 7.21
CA ARG A 107 43.02 2.23 7.65
C ARG A 107 41.76 3.06 7.33
N LEU A 108 40.71 2.42 6.82
CA LEU A 108 39.48 3.12 6.48
C LEU A 108 38.82 3.71 7.73
N THR A 109 38.28 4.91 7.57
CA THR A 109 37.50 5.61 8.60
C THR A 109 36.19 6.11 8.00
N LEU A 110 35.15 6.25 8.82
CA LEU A 110 33.87 6.81 8.36
C LEU A 110 34.05 8.25 7.84
N SER A 111 34.88 9.05 8.51
CA SER A 111 35.20 10.42 8.09
C SER A 111 35.85 10.48 6.71
N SER A 112 36.78 9.56 6.40
CA SER A 112 37.38 9.50 5.06
C SER A 112 36.38 9.12 3.96
N LEU A 113 35.32 8.38 4.30
CA LEU A 113 34.29 7.95 3.36
C LEU A 113 33.29 9.06 3.04
N TYR A 114 32.85 9.79 4.06
CA TYR A 114 31.79 10.81 3.96
C TYR A 114 32.26 12.14 3.37
N GLY A 115 33.58 12.33 3.19
CA GLY A 115 34.15 13.59 2.74
C GLY A 115 34.04 14.69 3.79
N THR A 116 34.65 15.84 3.51
CA THR A 116 34.69 17.00 4.42
C THR A 116 33.51 17.95 4.22
N LEU A 117 32.87 17.95 3.05
CA LEU A 117 31.76 18.84 2.72
C LEU A 117 30.40 18.11 2.80
N PRO A 118 29.34 18.75 3.33
CA PRO A 118 27.99 18.20 3.30
C PRO A 118 27.56 17.82 1.88
N GLY A 119 26.95 16.64 1.72
CA GLY A 119 26.53 16.13 0.41
C GLY A 119 27.65 15.54 -0.46
N THR A 120 28.92 15.72 -0.08
CA THR A 120 30.04 15.01 -0.72
C THR A 120 30.26 13.63 -0.07
N GLY A 121 31.12 12.82 -0.70
CA GLY A 121 31.50 11.50 -0.22
C GLY A 121 30.45 10.41 -0.41
N SER A 122 30.84 9.18 -0.10
CA SER A 122 29.92 8.04 -0.15
C SER A 122 29.16 7.91 1.16
N LYS A 123 27.93 7.38 1.08
CA LYS A 123 27.05 7.21 2.25
C LYS A 123 26.88 5.73 2.52
N ILE A 124 26.94 5.35 3.79
CA ILE A 124 26.68 3.98 4.21
C ILE A 124 25.18 3.76 4.45
N SER A 125 24.75 2.55 4.11
CA SER A 125 23.43 2.05 4.44
C SER A 125 23.53 1.15 5.66
N VAL A 126 22.55 1.21 6.56
CA VAL A 126 22.52 0.40 7.79
C VAL A 126 21.14 -0.20 7.98
N TRP A 127 21.08 -1.47 8.37
CA TRP A 127 19.87 -2.11 8.86
C TRP A 127 19.59 -1.62 10.28
N ILE A 128 18.52 -0.86 10.44
CA ILE A 128 18.02 -0.41 11.74
C ILE A 128 16.96 -1.39 12.23
N TYR A 129 17.03 -1.74 13.51
CA TYR A 129 16.04 -2.50 14.24
C TYR A 129 15.26 -1.59 15.20
N CYS A 130 13.93 -1.61 15.07
CA CYS A 130 13.01 -0.79 15.86
C CYS A 130 11.88 -1.63 16.47
N LYS A 131 11.36 -1.17 17.61
CA LYS A 131 10.08 -1.65 18.18
C LYS A 131 8.95 -0.72 17.77
N LYS A 132 7.93 -1.23 17.10
CA LYS A 132 6.73 -0.47 16.71
C LYS A 132 5.78 -0.38 17.88
N ASN A 133 5.59 0.83 18.39
CA ASN A 133 4.75 1.10 19.56
C ASN A 133 3.45 1.85 19.21
N HIS A 134 3.32 2.32 17.97
CA HIS A 134 2.19 3.11 17.50
C HIS A 134 1.63 2.56 16.19
N GLN A 135 0.40 2.93 15.86
CA GLN A 135 -0.22 2.56 14.59
C GLN A 135 0.53 3.20 13.43
N ALA A 136 0.58 2.49 12.30
CA ALA A 136 1.08 3.07 11.06
C ALA A 136 0.10 4.14 10.56
N SER A 137 0.65 5.19 9.97
CA SER A 137 -0.13 6.21 9.27
C SER A 137 0.19 6.18 7.79
N PHE A 138 -0.82 6.25 6.94
CA PHE A 138 -0.66 6.22 5.49
C PHE A 138 -1.66 7.19 4.85
N LEU A 139 -1.24 7.91 3.80
CA LEU A 139 -2.07 8.86 3.04
C LEU A 139 -2.76 9.94 3.91
N ARG A 140 -2.08 10.40 4.97
CA ARG A 140 -2.57 11.58 5.73
C ARG A 140 -2.42 12.82 4.85
N LYS A 141 -3.43 13.69 4.83
CA LYS A 141 -3.39 14.97 4.08
C LYS A 141 -2.71 16.09 4.86
N GLU A 142 -2.77 16.01 6.18
CA GLU A 142 -2.32 17.05 7.09
C GLU A 142 -0.95 16.69 7.68
N GLY A 143 -0.11 17.72 7.82
CA GLY A 143 1.24 17.61 8.38
C GLY A 143 2.34 17.32 7.35
N HIS A 144 3.56 17.11 7.85
CA HIS A 144 4.78 17.00 7.05
C HIS A 144 4.92 15.70 6.23
N PHE A 145 4.01 14.74 6.43
CA PHE A 145 4.07 13.40 5.84
C PHE A 145 2.94 13.14 4.85
N ARG A 146 2.59 14.17 4.07
CA ARG A 146 1.48 14.09 3.14
C ARG A 146 1.70 12.96 2.12
N GLY A 147 0.81 11.97 2.13
CA GLY A 147 0.90 10.82 1.21
C GLY A 147 1.85 9.70 1.63
N ASP A 148 2.72 9.90 2.62
CA ASP A 148 3.74 8.92 3.00
C ASP A 148 3.16 7.82 3.92
N LEU A 149 3.74 6.61 3.84
CA LEU A 149 3.60 5.58 4.88
C LEU A 149 4.61 5.89 5.98
N VAL A 150 4.13 6.07 7.21
CA VAL A 150 4.97 6.47 8.34
C VAL A 150 4.78 5.53 9.52
N PHE A 151 5.91 5.05 10.06
CA PHE A 151 5.96 4.36 11.34
C PHE A 151 6.44 5.31 12.42
N GLN A 152 5.74 5.31 13.55
CA GLN A 152 6.10 6.13 14.69
C GLN A 152 6.69 5.25 15.80
N THR A 153 7.88 5.62 16.29
CA THR A 153 8.55 4.95 17.42
C THR A 153 8.84 5.94 18.54
N GLN A 154 9.12 5.40 19.72
CA GLN A 154 9.65 6.16 20.85
C GLN A 154 11.15 5.84 20.96
N PHE A 155 11.96 6.88 20.94
CA PHE A 155 13.41 6.80 20.85
C PHE A 155 14.07 7.54 22.02
N GLY A 156 15.12 6.94 22.58
CA GLY A 156 15.96 7.55 23.61
C GLY A 156 15.45 7.34 25.03
N THR A 157 16.39 7.37 25.97
CA THR A 157 16.17 7.34 27.42
C THR A 157 17.01 8.46 28.05
N PRO A 158 16.59 9.07 29.19
CA PRO A 158 15.39 8.79 29.98
C PRO A 158 14.11 9.45 29.44
N ARG A 159 14.23 10.40 28.50
CA ARG A 159 13.09 11.14 27.93
C ARG A 159 12.81 10.65 26.51
N PRO A 160 11.90 9.68 26.32
CA PRO A 160 11.60 9.16 25.00
C PRO A 160 11.00 10.28 24.13
N ARG A 161 11.63 10.50 22.97
CA ARG A 161 11.09 11.38 21.93
C ARG A 161 10.42 10.55 20.85
N THR A 162 9.42 11.14 20.22
CA THR A 162 8.78 10.51 19.07
C THR A 162 9.68 10.66 17.83
N VAL A 163 9.91 9.56 17.13
CA VAL A 163 10.60 9.53 15.83
C VAL A 163 9.64 9.01 14.77
N PHE A 164 9.65 9.66 13.61
CA PHE A 164 8.81 9.30 12.47
C PHE A 164 9.70 8.75 11.35
N TRP A 165 9.43 7.52 10.94
CA TRP A 165 10.12 6.81 9.87
C TRP A 165 9.27 6.82 8.62
N CYS A 166 9.73 7.49 7.57
CA CYS A 166 9.08 7.48 6.26
C CYS A 166 9.46 6.18 5.53
N ILE A 167 8.47 5.33 5.29
CA ILE A 167 8.65 4.01 4.69
C ILE A 167 8.56 4.16 3.18
N ARG A 168 9.70 4.08 2.49
CA ARG A 168 9.79 4.18 1.03
C ARG A 168 9.52 2.86 0.33
N SER A 169 9.95 1.75 0.90
CA SER A 169 9.65 0.42 0.40
C SER A 169 9.52 -0.60 1.52
N LEU A 170 8.67 -1.59 1.30
CA LEU A 170 8.49 -2.75 2.18
C LEU A 170 9.24 -3.94 1.59
N ASP A 171 9.76 -4.80 2.46
CA ASP A 171 10.21 -6.15 2.06
C ASP A 171 9.06 -6.90 1.38
N ILE A 172 9.36 -7.74 0.39
CA ILE A 172 8.35 -8.43 -0.44
C ILE A 172 7.34 -9.22 0.40
N ARG A 173 7.78 -9.88 1.48
CA ARG A 173 6.89 -10.65 2.36
C ARG A 173 6.02 -9.70 3.18
N THR A 174 6.61 -8.67 3.78
CA THR A 174 5.85 -7.66 4.53
C THR A 174 4.88 -6.90 3.63
N ALA A 175 5.25 -6.56 2.40
CA ALA A 175 4.38 -5.94 1.40
C ALA A 175 3.18 -6.84 1.09
N SER A 176 3.41 -8.12 0.81
CA SER A 176 2.33 -9.10 0.60
C SER A 176 1.40 -9.22 1.81
N LEU A 177 1.94 -9.15 3.04
CA LEU A 177 1.20 -9.22 4.30
C LEU A 177 0.55 -7.89 4.71
N SER A 178 0.79 -6.81 3.96
CA SER A 178 0.26 -5.46 4.21
C SER A 178 -0.64 -4.98 3.07
N ARG A 179 -0.89 -5.84 2.07
CA ARG A 179 -1.59 -5.46 0.84
C ARG A 179 -2.99 -4.93 1.13
N ASN A 180 -3.79 -5.62 1.96
CA ASN A 180 -5.15 -5.16 2.20
C ASN A 180 -5.16 -3.83 2.94
N TYR A 181 -4.26 -3.64 3.93
CA TYR A 181 -4.11 -2.36 4.61
C TYR A 181 -3.82 -1.22 3.63
N LEU A 182 -2.85 -1.39 2.73
CA LEU A 182 -2.50 -0.35 1.76
C LEU A 182 -3.66 -0.06 0.81
N GLU A 183 -4.33 -1.09 0.29
CA GLU A 183 -5.47 -0.93 -0.61
C GLU A 183 -6.69 -0.30 0.08
N HIS A 184 -6.95 -0.65 1.34
CA HIS A 184 -7.99 -0.03 2.16
C HIS A 184 -7.80 1.49 2.25
N TRP A 185 -6.59 1.93 2.56
CA TRP A 185 -6.28 3.36 2.68
C TRP A 185 -6.29 4.08 1.33
N ARG A 186 -5.83 3.43 0.25
CA ARG A 186 -5.96 3.97 -1.13
C ARG A 186 -7.42 4.16 -1.50
N PHE A 187 -8.26 3.17 -1.24
CA PHE A 187 -9.70 3.25 -1.47
C PHE A 187 -10.35 4.36 -0.63
N PHE A 188 -9.99 4.45 0.66
CA PHE A 188 -10.47 5.50 1.55
C PHE A 188 -10.07 6.91 1.08
N ASP A 189 -8.80 7.13 0.74
CA ASP A 189 -8.35 8.41 0.22
C ASP A 189 -9.08 8.72 -1.08
N CYS A 190 -9.25 7.75 -1.98
CA CYS A 190 -9.98 7.95 -3.22
C CYS A 190 -11.40 8.48 -2.99
N ILE A 191 -12.18 7.85 -2.11
CA ILE A 191 -13.54 8.33 -1.76
C ILE A 191 -13.49 9.69 -1.09
N LYS A 192 -12.51 9.93 -0.21
CA LYS A 192 -12.32 11.23 0.44
C LYS A 192 -12.02 12.34 -0.58
N GLN A 193 -11.20 12.07 -1.59
CA GLN A 193 -10.92 13.03 -2.68
C GLN A 193 -12.18 13.31 -3.50
N LEU A 194 -12.98 12.29 -3.81
CA LEU A 194 -14.26 12.48 -4.51
C LEU A 194 -15.17 13.42 -3.72
N HIS A 195 -15.29 13.22 -2.41
CA HIS A 195 -16.07 14.13 -1.55
C HIS A 195 -15.53 15.56 -1.59
N LEU A 196 -14.22 15.74 -1.51
CA LEU A 196 -13.61 17.07 -1.47
C LEU A 196 -13.66 17.79 -2.83
N SER A 197 -13.74 17.03 -3.92
CA SER A 197 -13.86 17.57 -5.28
C SER A 197 -15.29 18.02 -5.59
N ASP A 198 -16.29 17.41 -4.95
CA ASP A 198 -17.71 17.77 -5.08
C ASP A 198 -18.36 17.92 -3.69
N PRO A 199 -18.08 19.04 -2.99
CA PRO A 199 -18.66 19.30 -1.69
C PRO A 199 -20.18 19.58 -1.77
N SER A 200 -20.66 20.06 -2.92
CA SER A 200 -22.08 20.36 -3.19
C SER A 200 -22.96 19.12 -3.21
N TYR A 201 -22.44 17.98 -3.65
CA TYR A 201 -23.26 16.77 -3.78
C TYR A 201 -23.68 16.21 -2.42
N PRO A 202 -24.99 16.17 -2.08
CA PRO A 202 -25.44 15.85 -0.72
C PRO A 202 -25.06 14.45 -0.27
N LEU A 203 -24.70 14.30 1.02
CA LEU A 203 -24.30 13.02 1.62
C LEU A 203 -25.38 11.93 1.44
N GLN A 204 -26.65 12.31 1.51
CA GLN A 204 -27.83 11.47 1.30
C GLN A 204 -27.81 10.78 -0.06
N LYS A 205 -27.38 11.49 -1.10
CA LYS A 205 -27.38 11.02 -2.49
C LYS A 205 -26.12 10.22 -2.84
N ARG A 206 -25.13 10.13 -1.95
CA ARG A 206 -23.87 9.37 -2.15
C ARG A 206 -24.06 7.88 -1.94
N LYS A 207 -24.80 7.28 -2.87
CA LYS A 207 -25.07 5.85 -2.98
C LYS A 207 -23.85 5.12 -3.58
N PRO A 208 -23.70 3.80 -3.36
CA PRO A 208 -22.66 2.99 -3.99
C PRO A 208 -22.56 3.15 -5.52
N LYS A 209 -23.69 3.24 -6.24
CA LYS A 209 -23.71 3.45 -7.70
C LYS A 209 -23.03 4.77 -8.10
N HIS A 210 -23.29 5.85 -7.37
CA HIS A 210 -22.65 7.15 -7.61
C HIS A 210 -21.13 7.08 -7.40
N ILE A 211 -20.70 6.45 -6.30
CA ILE A 211 -19.26 6.26 -6.02
C ILE A 211 -18.59 5.44 -7.13
N MET A 212 -19.25 4.38 -7.61
CA MET A 212 -18.75 3.58 -8.73
C MET A 212 -18.59 4.43 -10.00
N LEU A 213 -19.57 5.25 -10.36
CA LEU A 213 -19.49 6.13 -11.54
C LEU A 213 -18.35 7.14 -11.41
N ALA A 214 -18.24 7.77 -10.24
CA ALA A 214 -17.17 8.72 -9.94
C ALA A 214 -15.77 8.09 -10.00
N LEU A 215 -15.62 6.85 -9.50
CA LEU A 215 -14.37 6.08 -9.62
C LEU A 215 -14.03 5.77 -11.09
N LYS A 216 -15.01 5.37 -11.91
CA LYS A 216 -14.80 5.14 -13.36
C LYS A 216 -14.33 6.41 -14.06
N GLN A 217 -14.98 7.54 -13.77
CA GLN A 217 -14.65 8.82 -14.37
C GLN A 217 -13.24 9.27 -13.99
N ARG A 218 -12.89 9.18 -12.70
CA ARG A 218 -11.55 9.49 -12.23
C ARG A 218 -10.49 8.61 -12.89
N PHE A 219 -10.71 7.30 -12.96
CA PHE A 219 -9.79 6.39 -13.65
C PHE A 219 -9.57 6.80 -15.11
N ARG A 220 -10.63 7.17 -15.84
CA ARG A 220 -10.51 7.65 -17.22
C ARG A 220 -9.68 8.93 -17.33
N ALA A 221 -9.81 9.84 -16.37
CA ALA A 221 -9.03 11.08 -16.33
C ALA A 221 -7.55 10.79 -16.03
N ASP A 222 -7.27 10.02 -14.98
CA ASP A 222 -5.91 9.71 -14.52
C ASP A 222 -5.15 8.85 -15.58
N ALA A 223 -5.81 7.82 -16.14
CA ALA A 223 -5.20 6.90 -17.11
C ALA A 223 -4.98 7.52 -18.51
N LYS A 224 -5.45 8.76 -18.75
CA LYS A 224 -5.23 9.45 -20.02
C LYS A 224 -3.77 9.88 -20.19
N HIS A 225 -3.08 10.19 -19.09
CA HIS A 225 -1.72 10.74 -19.10
C HIS A 225 -0.76 9.99 -18.16
N HIS A 226 -1.08 8.74 -17.78
CA HIS A 226 -0.27 7.98 -16.85
C HIS A 226 -0.24 6.49 -17.21
N ARG A 227 0.95 5.89 -17.10
CA ARG A 227 1.25 4.50 -17.41
C ARG A 227 1.95 3.86 -16.22
N HIS A 228 1.34 2.80 -15.68
CA HIS A 228 1.92 2.08 -14.54
C HIS A 228 3.03 1.10 -14.93
N ASP A 229 2.93 0.48 -16.11
CA ASP A 229 3.90 -0.51 -16.60
C ASP A 229 4.58 0.03 -17.86
N PHE A 230 5.78 0.57 -17.69
CA PHE A 230 6.58 1.16 -18.77
C PHE A 230 8.05 0.79 -18.61
N ASP A 231 8.78 0.82 -19.71
CA ASP A 231 10.23 0.65 -19.72
C ASP A 231 10.87 2.00 -20.03
N PRO A 232 11.55 2.65 -19.06
CA PRO A 232 12.20 3.93 -19.25
C PRO A 232 13.20 3.96 -20.42
N GLY A 233 13.74 2.80 -20.83
CA GLY A 233 14.67 2.69 -21.96
C GLY A 233 14.00 2.68 -23.33
N PHE A 234 12.71 2.33 -23.42
CA PHE A 234 11.99 2.18 -24.69
C PHE A 234 10.81 3.14 -24.85
N ASP A 235 10.20 3.58 -23.75
CA ASP A 235 9.03 4.43 -23.75
C ASP A 235 9.42 5.92 -23.68
N SER A 236 9.87 6.48 -24.80
CA SER A 236 10.41 7.85 -24.87
C SER A 236 9.42 8.97 -24.52
N ASP A 237 8.12 8.67 -24.51
CA ASP A 237 7.06 9.63 -24.18
C ASP A 237 6.64 9.60 -22.70
N VAL A 238 7.30 8.78 -21.89
CA VAL A 238 6.96 8.50 -20.48
C VAL A 238 8.11 8.95 -19.56
N ASP A 239 7.80 9.74 -18.51
CA ASP A 239 8.79 10.14 -17.50
C ASP A 239 9.06 9.04 -16.44
N GLU A 240 9.99 9.27 -15.52
CA GLU A 240 10.35 8.31 -14.45
C GLU A 240 9.17 7.98 -13.53
N GLU A 241 8.18 8.85 -13.46
CA GLU A 241 6.95 8.68 -12.69
C GLU A 241 5.83 8.01 -13.47
N GLY A 242 6.02 7.72 -14.76
CA GLY A 242 5.01 7.09 -15.61
C GLY A 242 4.05 8.07 -16.27
N ASN A 243 4.24 9.38 -16.16
CA ASN A 243 3.40 10.36 -16.84
C ASN A 243 3.75 10.44 -18.32
N THR A 244 2.72 10.50 -19.17
CA THR A 244 2.88 10.49 -20.62
C THR A 244 2.65 11.88 -21.19
N THR A 245 3.56 12.33 -22.05
CA THR A 245 3.43 13.61 -22.75
C THR A 245 2.23 13.64 -23.69
N LEU A 246 1.91 12.50 -24.30
CA LEU A 246 0.77 12.35 -25.21
C LEU A 246 -0.43 11.72 -24.50
N PRO A 247 -1.67 12.16 -24.83
CA PRO A 247 -2.87 11.53 -24.31
C PRO A 247 -3.04 10.13 -24.89
N ARG A 248 -3.36 9.17 -24.03
CA ARG A 248 -3.59 7.77 -24.40
C ARG A 248 -5.07 7.42 -24.34
N ARG A 249 -5.44 6.34 -25.01
CA ARG A 249 -6.77 5.74 -24.89
C ARG A 249 -6.82 4.92 -23.59
N PRO A 250 -7.55 5.35 -22.54
CA PRO A 250 -7.62 4.59 -21.30
C PRO A 250 -8.31 3.24 -21.56
N ARG A 251 -7.88 2.19 -20.85
CA ARG A 251 -8.56 0.89 -20.90
C ARG A 251 -10.02 1.07 -20.49
N HIS A 252 -10.92 0.39 -21.17
CA HIS A 252 -12.31 0.31 -20.71
C HIS A 252 -12.38 -0.38 -19.34
N LEU A 253 -12.91 0.33 -18.34
CA LEU A 253 -13.13 -0.19 -17.00
C LEU A 253 -14.60 -0.57 -16.85
N SER A 254 -14.90 -1.87 -16.74
CA SER A 254 -16.27 -2.34 -16.56
C SER A 254 -16.82 -1.94 -15.18
N SER A 255 -18.14 -1.70 -15.10
CA SER A 255 -18.81 -1.42 -13.83
C SER A 255 -18.63 -2.57 -12.82
N ALA A 256 -18.62 -3.82 -13.31
CA ALA A 256 -18.40 -5.00 -12.50
C ALA A 256 -17.01 -5.04 -11.85
N GLU A 257 -15.97 -4.55 -12.54
CA GLU A 257 -14.61 -4.47 -12.01
C GLU A 257 -14.52 -3.47 -10.85
N VAL A 258 -15.10 -2.28 -11.03
CA VAL A 258 -15.16 -1.26 -9.97
C VAL A 258 -15.98 -1.73 -8.77
N TYR A 259 -17.13 -2.35 -9.01
CA TYR A 259 -17.90 -2.98 -7.94
C TYR A 259 -17.12 -4.08 -7.23
N GLY A 260 -16.30 -4.84 -7.94
CA GLY A 260 -15.38 -5.81 -7.37
C GLY A 260 -14.46 -5.17 -6.34
N VAL A 261 -13.77 -4.08 -6.72
CA VAL A 261 -12.88 -3.33 -5.82
C VAL A 261 -13.66 -2.75 -4.63
N MET A 262 -14.82 -2.13 -4.87
CA MET A 262 -15.65 -1.60 -3.79
C MET A 262 -16.09 -2.69 -2.81
N ALA A 263 -16.55 -3.84 -3.33
CA ALA A 263 -16.99 -4.99 -2.52
C ALA A 263 -15.84 -5.57 -1.69
N SER A 264 -14.63 -5.60 -2.25
CA SER A 264 -13.41 -6.04 -1.57
C SER A 264 -13.07 -5.22 -0.33
N HIS A 265 -13.43 -3.93 -0.30
CA HIS A 265 -13.12 -3.02 0.80
C HIS A 265 -14.34 -2.55 1.60
N ALA A 266 -15.54 -3.00 1.24
CA ALA A 266 -16.81 -2.46 1.73
C ALA A 266 -16.94 -2.51 3.26
N GLU A 267 -16.66 -3.68 3.86
CA GLU A 267 -16.77 -3.88 5.31
C GLU A 267 -15.74 -3.07 6.10
N TRP A 268 -14.49 -3.01 5.62
CA TRP A 268 -13.44 -2.22 6.27
C TRP A 268 -13.75 -0.73 6.17
N PHE A 269 -14.21 -0.26 5.00
CA PHE A 269 -14.57 1.14 4.80
C PHE A 269 -15.76 1.53 5.69
N LEU A 270 -16.77 0.66 5.81
CA LEU A 270 -17.87 0.85 6.76
C LEU A 270 -17.36 0.97 8.20
N ALA A 271 -16.49 0.07 8.65
CA ALA A 271 -15.88 0.14 9.98
C ALA A 271 -15.14 1.46 10.18
N GLN A 272 -14.35 1.90 9.19
CA GLN A 272 -13.60 3.16 9.25
C GLN A 272 -14.52 4.37 9.41
N GLN A 273 -15.63 4.41 8.68
CA GLN A 273 -16.63 5.49 8.77
C GLN A 273 -17.40 5.47 10.10
N LEU A 274 -17.65 4.28 10.66
CA LEU A 274 -18.33 4.10 11.94
C LEU A 274 -17.43 4.33 13.15
N ALA A 275 -16.12 4.12 13.03
CA ALA A 275 -15.16 4.27 14.14
C ALA A 275 -15.04 5.72 14.61
N THR A 276 -15.11 6.69 13.69
CA THR A 276 -15.14 8.11 14.02
C THR A 276 -16.54 8.53 14.44
N SER A 277 -16.68 9.25 15.56
CA SER A 277 -17.96 9.85 15.99
C SER A 277 -18.35 11.09 15.17
N TYR A 278 -17.37 11.74 14.54
CA TYR A 278 -17.56 13.01 13.85
C TYR A 278 -18.17 12.82 12.45
N THR A 279 -19.22 13.61 12.16
CA THR A 279 -19.92 13.62 10.88
C THR A 279 -19.05 14.12 9.73
N ILE A 280 -18.10 15.03 10.00
CA ILE A 280 -17.13 15.55 9.01
C ILE A 280 -16.24 14.48 8.37
N HIS A 281 -16.14 13.30 9.00
CA HIS A 281 -15.39 12.16 8.47
C HIS A 281 -16.28 11.14 7.75
N THR A 282 -17.56 11.46 7.56
CA THR A 282 -18.54 10.62 6.87
C THR A 282 -18.63 11.06 5.40
N TYR A 283 -18.25 10.16 4.50
CA TYR A 283 -18.12 10.46 3.06
C TYR A 283 -19.21 9.83 2.21
N VAL A 284 -19.96 8.87 2.76
CA VAL A 284 -20.99 8.12 2.04
C VAL A 284 -22.29 8.06 2.86
N ASN A 285 -23.40 7.79 2.18
CA ASN A 285 -24.64 7.44 2.87
C ASN A 285 -24.46 6.08 3.58
N LEU A 286 -24.28 6.09 4.91
CA LEU A 286 -23.96 4.89 5.69
C LEU A 286 -25.06 3.83 5.64
N LYS A 287 -26.34 4.22 5.57
CA LYS A 287 -27.47 3.31 5.39
C LYS A 287 -27.37 2.56 4.07
N LYS A 288 -27.16 3.28 2.96
CA LYS A 288 -27.00 2.68 1.63
C LYS A 288 -25.71 1.90 1.46
N TRP A 289 -24.64 2.29 2.14
CA TRP A 289 -23.39 1.53 2.17
C TRP A 289 -23.52 0.23 2.98
N TYR A 290 -24.23 0.26 4.11
CA TYR A 290 -24.55 -0.93 4.90
C TYR A 290 -25.39 -1.94 4.09
N GLU A 291 -26.46 -1.48 3.43
CA GLU A 291 -27.26 -2.31 2.50
C GLU A 291 -26.38 -2.95 1.41
N PHE A 292 -25.41 -2.20 0.86
CA PHE A 292 -24.46 -2.72 -0.11
C PHE A 292 -23.55 -3.80 0.48
N CYS A 293 -23.02 -3.60 1.68
CA CYS A 293 -22.20 -4.60 2.35
C CYS A 293 -22.99 -5.90 2.62
N LEU A 294 -24.28 -5.81 2.97
CA LEU A 294 -25.14 -6.99 3.12
C LEU A 294 -25.29 -7.77 1.81
N LYS A 295 -25.54 -7.08 0.69
CA LYS A 295 -25.60 -7.69 -0.64
C LYS A 295 -24.28 -8.37 -1.01
N VAL A 296 -23.15 -7.72 -0.76
CA VAL A 296 -21.81 -8.30 -0.99
C VAL A 296 -21.63 -9.58 -0.17
N LYS A 297 -22.01 -9.57 1.11
CA LYS A 297 -21.91 -10.74 1.99
C LYS A 297 -22.74 -11.92 1.50
N GLN A 298 -23.91 -11.69 0.91
CA GLN A 298 -24.78 -12.72 0.33
C GLN A 298 -24.17 -13.35 -0.93
N VAL A 299 -23.56 -12.56 -1.81
CA VAL A 299 -23.00 -13.04 -3.10
C VAL A 299 -21.61 -13.68 -2.94
N LYS A 300 -20.85 -13.30 -1.91
CA LYS A 300 -19.45 -13.72 -1.71
C LYS A 300 -19.24 -15.24 -1.64
N PRO A 301 -20.06 -16.05 -0.93
CA PRO A 301 -19.87 -17.50 -0.83
C PRO A 301 -19.98 -18.20 -2.19
N GLU A 302 -20.98 -17.86 -2.99
CA GLU A 302 -21.21 -18.46 -4.30
C GLU A 302 -20.09 -18.11 -5.28
N LYS A 303 -19.70 -16.83 -5.32
CA LYS A 303 -18.58 -16.38 -6.16
C LYS A 303 -17.26 -17.05 -5.77
N ARG A 304 -17.01 -17.21 -4.47
CA ARG A 304 -15.82 -17.93 -3.96
C ARG A 304 -15.85 -19.40 -4.36
N ARG A 305 -17.01 -20.07 -4.27
CA ARG A 305 -17.16 -21.46 -4.70
C ARG A 305 -16.84 -21.60 -6.19
N LEU A 306 -17.52 -20.83 -7.04
CA LEU A 306 -17.34 -20.84 -8.49
C LEU A 306 -15.90 -20.50 -8.90
N GLN A 307 -15.24 -19.55 -8.22
CA GLN A 307 -13.85 -19.21 -8.51
C GLN A 307 -12.86 -20.28 -8.05
N HIS A 308 -13.10 -20.92 -6.90
CA HIS A 308 -12.25 -22.03 -6.47
C HIS A 308 -12.37 -23.23 -7.44
N GLU A 309 -13.55 -23.44 -8.02
CA GLU A 309 -13.81 -24.46 -9.05
C GLU A 309 -13.15 -24.10 -10.39
N THR A 310 -13.19 -22.83 -10.81
CA THR A 310 -12.72 -22.40 -12.14
C THR A 310 -11.26 -21.94 -12.19
N GLN A 311 -10.68 -21.45 -11.10
CA GLN A 311 -9.33 -20.87 -11.05
C GLN A 311 -8.57 -21.29 -9.77
N PRO A 312 -8.26 -22.59 -9.60
CA PRO A 312 -7.64 -23.10 -8.38
C PRO A 312 -6.23 -22.53 -8.10
N TRP A 313 -5.53 -22.02 -9.13
CA TRP A 313 -4.22 -21.38 -8.99
C TRP A 313 -4.30 -19.96 -8.40
N ARG A 314 -5.44 -19.27 -8.50
CA ARG A 314 -5.65 -17.96 -7.83
C ARG A 314 -5.95 -18.19 -6.35
N LYS A 315 -4.90 -18.49 -5.57
CA LYS A 315 -5.00 -18.68 -4.11
C LYS A 315 -5.40 -17.42 -3.34
N TRP A 316 -5.38 -16.25 -3.98
CA TRP A 316 -5.64 -14.95 -3.37
C TRP A 316 -6.65 -14.14 -4.19
N MET A 317 -7.70 -13.67 -3.52
CA MET A 317 -8.68 -12.75 -4.09
C MET A 317 -8.47 -11.34 -3.53
N TRP A 318 -8.70 -10.33 -4.37
CA TRP A 318 -8.80 -8.94 -3.92
C TRP A 318 -9.83 -8.80 -2.79
N GLY A 319 -9.42 -8.24 -1.64
CA GLY A 319 -10.29 -8.03 -0.47
C GLY A 319 -10.63 -9.27 0.36
N ASP A 320 -9.95 -10.40 0.12
CA ASP A 320 -9.98 -11.48 1.08
C ASP A 320 -8.94 -11.22 2.18
N PRO A 321 -9.35 -11.25 3.47
CA PRO A 321 -8.43 -11.00 4.55
C PRO A 321 -7.28 -12.00 4.45
N TYR A 322 -6.06 -11.53 4.67
CA TYR A 322 -4.93 -12.43 4.82
C TYR A 322 -5.18 -13.35 6.01
N ILE A 323 -5.46 -14.62 5.74
CA ILE A 323 -5.62 -15.65 6.77
C ILE A 323 -4.37 -16.53 6.69
N PRO A 324 -3.44 -16.44 7.66
CA PRO A 324 -2.32 -17.36 7.71
C PRO A 324 -2.81 -18.82 7.68
N PRO A 325 -2.10 -19.75 7.03
CA PRO A 325 -2.56 -21.13 6.85
C PRO A 325 -2.95 -21.83 8.16
N LEU A 326 -2.19 -21.59 9.23
CA LEU A 326 -2.42 -22.14 10.57
C LEU A 326 -3.73 -21.65 11.20
N THR A 327 -4.18 -20.44 10.85
CA THR A 327 -5.40 -19.82 11.38
C THR A 327 -6.64 -20.28 10.59
N LYS A 328 -6.47 -20.70 9.34
CA LYS A 328 -7.58 -21.11 8.46
C LYS A 328 -8.39 -22.27 9.04
N LYS A 329 -7.73 -23.30 9.60
CA LYS A 329 -8.43 -24.45 10.24
C LYS A 329 -9.23 -24.02 11.48
N LYS A 330 -8.68 -23.14 12.32
CA LYS A 330 -9.38 -22.63 13.52
C LYS A 330 -10.55 -21.72 13.17
N LEU A 331 -10.37 -20.83 12.19
CA LEU A 331 -11.43 -19.95 11.68
C LEU A 331 -12.58 -20.75 11.04
N GLN A 332 -12.27 -21.79 10.25
CA GLN A 332 -13.30 -22.66 9.67
C GLN A 332 -14.06 -23.44 10.75
N ALA A 333 -13.38 -23.89 11.82
CA ALA A 333 -14.04 -24.55 12.95
C ALA A 333 -14.96 -23.57 13.71
N GLN A 334 -14.53 -22.33 13.95
CA GLN A 334 -15.35 -21.30 14.58
C GLN A 334 -16.54 -20.87 13.71
N GLN A 335 -16.34 -20.72 12.39
CA GLN A 335 -17.41 -20.37 11.46
C GLN A 335 -18.48 -21.46 11.33
N LYS A 336 -18.10 -22.75 11.46
CA LYS A 336 -19.07 -23.86 11.49
C LYS A 336 -19.91 -23.90 12.77
N GLN A 337 -19.41 -23.32 13.86
CA GLN A 337 -20.08 -23.33 15.18
C GLN A 337 -20.98 -22.11 15.43
N GLN A 338 -20.86 -21.05 14.63
CA GLN A 338 -21.79 -19.94 14.67
C GLN A 338 -22.96 -20.21 13.71
N PRO A 339 -24.18 -20.53 14.22
CA PRO A 339 -25.34 -20.57 13.34
C PRO A 339 -25.46 -19.22 12.64
N SER A 340 -25.84 -19.23 11.35
CA SER A 340 -26.01 -18.05 10.49
C SER A 340 -27.21 -17.19 10.92
N GLN A 341 -27.29 -16.87 12.21
CA GLN A 341 -28.33 -16.06 12.80
C GLN A 341 -27.91 -14.60 12.67
N THR A 342 -28.83 -13.86 12.06
CA THR A 342 -28.82 -12.42 11.75
C THR A 342 -28.04 -12.04 10.49
N GLY A 343 -28.77 -11.45 9.53
CA GLY A 343 -28.23 -10.73 8.38
C GLY A 343 -27.52 -9.44 8.77
N SER A 344 -26.72 -9.48 9.84
CA SER A 344 -25.89 -8.38 10.34
C SER A 344 -24.45 -8.56 9.88
N ILE A 345 -23.69 -7.47 9.87
CA ILE A 345 -22.28 -7.43 9.48
C ILE A 345 -21.44 -7.45 10.75
N ASP A 346 -20.56 -8.44 10.87
CA ASP A 346 -19.60 -8.51 11.97
C ASP A 346 -18.36 -7.65 11.64
N LEU A 347 -18.21 -6.56 12.38
CA LEU A 347 -17.07 -5.64 12.27
C LEU A 347 -16.03 -5.84 13.38
N SER A 348 -16.22 -6.82 14.28
CA SER A 348 -15.33 -7.07 15.44
C SER A 348 -13.87 -7.34 15.05
N ARG A 349 -13.64 -7.89 13.84
CA ARG A 349 -12.29 -8.11 13.30
C ARG A 349 -11.49 -6.83 13.08
N PHE A 350 -12.14 -5.66 13.04
CA PHE A 350 -11.49 -4.36 12.83
C PHE A 350 -11.16 -3.62 14.13
N GLY A 351 -11.31 -4.28 15.28
CA GLY A 351 -11.01 -3.76 16.60
C GLY A 351 -12.26 -3.60 17.47
N ILE A 352 -12.09 -2.94 18.60
CA ILE A 352 -13.11 -2.73 19.60
C ILE A 352 -13.47 -1.24 19.64
N VAL A 353 -14.76 -0.94 19.54
CA VAL A 353 -15.30 0.41 19.72
C VAL A 353 -16.11 0.49 21.02
N PRO A 354 -16.11 1.63 21.72
CA PRO A 354 -17.04 1.85 22.84
C PRO A 354 -18.48 1.64 22.40
N GLY A 355 -19.24 0.84 23.15
CA GLY A 355 -20.62 0.46 22.87
C GLY A 355 -20.81 -0.71 21.90
N GLY A 356 -19.73 -1.27 21.33
CA GLY A 356 -19.83 -2.34 20.33
C GLY A 356 -20.17 -1.85 18.93
N TRP A 357 -19.93 -2.71 17.94
CA TRP A 357 -20.17 -2.35 16.53
C TRP A 357 -21.66 -2.38 16.19
N GLU A 358 -22.40 -3.28 16.82
CA GLU A 358 -23.84 -3.49 16.65
C GLU A 358 -24.62 -2.22 16.97
N ALA A 359 -24.36 -1.62 18.13
CA ALA A 359 -24.98 -0.36 18.53
C ALA A 359 -24.65 0.80 17.58
N ARG A 360 -23.43 0.82 17.01
CA ARG A 360 -23.04 1.84 16.02
C ARG A 360 -23.74 1.65 14.69
N ILE A 361 -23.87 0.40 14.22
CA ILE A 361 -24.60 0.05 13.00
C ILE A 361 -26.07 0.42 13.18
N GLU A 362 -26.69 0.01 14.28
CA GLU A 362 -28.09 0.33 14.57
C GLU A 362 -28.31 1.84 14.58
N LYS A 363 -27.50 2.59 15.32
CA LYS A 363 -27.62 4.05 15.43
C LYS A 363 -27.35 4.80 14.12
N ARG A 364 -26.31 4.42 13.37
CA ARG A 364 -25.80 5.24 12.23
C ARG A 364 -26.16 4.70 10.85
N CYS A 365 -26.59 3.44 10.74
CA CYS A 365 -26.95 2.83 9.46
C CYS A 365 -28.44 2.50 9.38
N ILE A 366 -29.07 2.05 10.48
CA ILE A 366 -30.46 1.57 10.47
C ILE A 366 -31.41 2.71 10.85
N ASN A 367 -31.22 3.24 12.06
CA ASN A 367 -32.07 4.25 12.69
C ASN A 367 -31.62 5.68 12.37
N TYR A 368 -30.62 5.83 11.50
CA TYR A 368 -30.14 7.16 11.12
C TYR A 368 -31.13 7.81 10.15
N GLU A 369 -31.83 8.79 10.66
CA GLU A 369 -32.56 9.76 9.87
C GLU A 369 -31.61 10.91 9.56
N PHE A 370 -31.48 11.22 8.27
CA PHE A 370 -30.78 12.45 7.92
C PHE A 370 -31.63 13.60 8.48
N PRO A 371 -31.03 14.57 9.18
CA PRO A 371 -31.75 15.78 9.51
C PRO A 371 -32.36 16.31 8.22
N ASP A 372 -33.63 16.71 8.25
CA ASP A 372 -34.27 17.44 7.17
C ASP A 372 -33.52 18.77 7.02
N VAL A 373 -32.39 18.72 6.33
CA VAL A 373 -31.67 19.90 5.88
C VAL A 373 -32.57 20.47 4.80
N TYR A 374 -33.27 21.54 5.17
CA TYR A 374 -34.16 22.38 4.35
C TYR A 374 -34.02 22.07 2.85
N ASN A 375 -35.15 21.69 2.24
CA ASN A 375 -35.32 21.65 0.79
C ASN A 375 -34.96 23.02 0.21
N ASP A 376 -33.70 23.23 -0.08
CA ASP A 376 -33.25 24.32 -0.92
C ASP A 376 -33.64 23.88 -2.34
N GLU A 377 -34.76 24.41 -2.83
CA GLU A 377 -35.45 24.05 -4.08
C GLU A 377 -34.62 24.29 -5.36
N GLY A 378 -33.30 24.40 -5.26
CA GLY A 378 -32.42 24.87 -6.32
C GLY A 378 -31.44 23.86 -6.92
N TYR A 379 -31.43 22.57 -6.52
CA TYR A 379 -30.53 21.60 -7.17
C TYR A 379 -31.17 21.13 -8.49
N PRO A 380 -30.64 21.51 -9.67
CA PRO A 380 -31.21 21.10 -10.95
C PRO A 380 -31.23 19.57 -11.03
N GLY A 381 -32.37 19.07 -11.50
CA GLY A 381 -32.80 17.68 -11.38
C GLY A 381 -31.75 16.67 -11.81
N GLU A 382 -31.83 15.48 -11.22
CA GLU A 382 -31.13 14.27 -11.66
C GLU A 382 -31.25 14.12 -13.17
N GLU A 383 -30.24 14.57 -13.92
CA GLU A 383 -30.06 14.12 -15.29
C GLU A 383 -29.95 12.59 -15.20
N GLN A 384 -30.94 11.90 -15.75
CA GLN A 384 -30.86 10.49 -16.05
C GLN A 384 -29.58 10.31 -16.87
N ALA A 385 -28.51 9.87 -16.22
CA ALA A 385 -27.34 9.36 -16.90
C ALA A 385 -27.82 8.18 -17.73
N PHE A 386 -28.17 8.46 -19.00
CA PHE A 386 -28.43 7.48 -20.02
C PHE A 386 -27.17 6.63 -20.11
N GLU A 387 -27.23 5.43 -19.54
CA GLU A 387 -26.27 4.37 -19.77
C GLU A 387 -26.48 3.89 -21.23
N ASP A 388 -26.02 4.67 -22.20
CA ASP A 388 -25.81 4.16 -23.56
C ASP A 388 -24.47 3.41 -23.60
N ASP A 389 -24.42 2.28 -22.89
CA ASP A 389 -23.33 1.30 -23.01
C ASP A 389 -23.62 0.31 -24.18
N GLY A 390 -24.57 0.63 -25.10
CA GLY A 390 -25.15 -0.31 -26.05
C GLY A 390 -25.04 0.01 -27.54
N ALA A 391 -24.89 1.26 -27.97
CA ALA A 391 -25.13 1.61 -29.39
C ALA A 391 -24.03 2.41 -30.12
N HIS A 392 -22.78 2.39 -29.65
CA HIS A 392 -21.68 2.87 -30.51
C HIS A 392 -21.32 1.81 -31.55
N GLY A 393 -21.84 2.06 -32.75
CA GLY A 393 -21.56 1.30 -33.97
C GLY A 393 -20.09 0.93 -34.08
N ARG A 394 -19.85 -0.32 -34.47
CA ARG A 394 -18.54 -0.73 -34.99
C ARG A 394 -18.14 0.29 -36.06
N PRO A 395 -16.92 0.83 -36.03
CA PRO A 395 -16.39 1.54 -37.19
C PRO A 395 -16.50 0.59 -38.38
N MET A 396 -17.28 0.96 -39.40
CA MET A 396 -17.09 0.39 -40.73
C MET A 396 -15.65 0.75 -41.10
N TYR A 397 -14.77 -0.25 -41.10
CA TYR A 397 -13.49 -0.11 -41.76
C TYR A 397 -13.79 -0.10 -43.25
N ASP A 398 -13.77 1.09 -43.85
CA ASP A 398 -13.63 1.20 -45.29
C ASP A 398 -12.30 0.54 -45.66
N SER A 399 -12.46 -0.57 -46.36
CA SER A 399 -11.38 -1.45 -46.79
C SER A 399 -10.74 -0.84 -48.04
N ASP A 400 -9.94 0.20 -47.85
CA ASP A 400 -9.02 0.71 -48.86
C ASP A 400 -7.58 0.55 -48.37
N MET A 401 -7.14 -0.71 -48.32
CA MET A 401 -5.72 -1.05 -48.38
C MET A 401 -5.52 -1.78 -49.70
N SER A 402 -5.28 -0.99 -50.75
CA SER A 402 -4.76 -1.47 -52.02
C SER A 402 -3.46 -2.24 -51.78
N SER A 403 -3.51 -3.53 -52.09
CA SER A 403 -2.38 -4.46 -52.03
C SER A 403 -1.35 -4.13 -53.11
N GLU A 404 -0.32 -3.34 -52.77
CA GLU A 404 0.93 -3.37 -53.52
C GLU A 404 1.78 -4.55 -53.03
N TYR A 405 1.63 -5.67 -53.73
CA TYR A 405 2.55 -6.80 -53.70
C TYR A 405 3.95 -6.32 -54.12
N ARG A 406 4.85 -6.14 -53.16
CA ARG A 406 6.29 -6.19 -53.41
C ARG A 406 6.80 -7.56 -53.00
N SER A 407 7.05 -8.39 -54.01
CA SER A 407 7.75 -9.65 -53.90
C SER A 407 9.15 -9.42 -53.33
N ALA A 408 9.43 -10.00 -52.16
CA ALA A 408 10.79 -10.17 -51.64
C ALA A 408 11.30 -11.57 -52.05
N PRO A 409 12.61 -11.72 -52.33
CA PRO A 409 13.16 -12.93 -52.89
C PRO A 409 13.40 -14.00 -51.81
N SER A 410 13.19 -15.24 -52.23
CA SER A 410 13.52 -16.48 -51.57
C SER A 410 15.04 -16.64 -51.38
N GLY A 411 15.46 -16.95 -50.16
CA GLY A 411 16.75 -17.54 -49.80
C GLY A 411 16.67 -17.99 -48.35
N SER A 412 16.52 -19.28 -48.06
CA SER A 412 17.57 -20.32 -48.02
C SER A 412 18.03 -20.53 -46.57
N ASP A 413 17.54 -21.65 -46.04
CA ASP A 413 18.21 -22.68 -45.25
C ASP A 413 18.94 -22.38 -43.92
N SER A 414 18.68 -23.34 -43.01
CA SER A 414 19.51 -23.79 -41.88
C SER A 414 19.70 -22.76 -40.75
N ASP A 415 19.54 -23.09 -39.47
CA ASP A 415 20.08 -24.25 -38.81
C ASP A 415 19.38 -24.45 -37.45
N ASP A 416 19.18 -25.72 -37.10
CA ASP A 416 18.76 -26.19 -35.79
C ASP A 416 19.89 -25.98 -34.78
N SER A 417 19.57 -25.38 -33.62
CA SER A 417 20.35 -25.66 -32.42
C SER A 417 19.45 -25.59 -31.18
N ASP A 418 19.07 -26.78 -30.74
CA ASP A 418 18.60 -27.10 -29.40
C ASP A 418 19.58 -26.56 -28.34
N VAL A 419 19.05 -25.84 -27.35
CA VAL A 419 19.78 -25.49 -26.13
C VAL A 419 19.06 -26.13 -24.94
N ASP A 420 19.61 -27.27 -24.52
CA ASP A 420 19.32 -27.92 -23.25
C ASP A 420 19.74 -27.03 -22.07
N VAL A 421 18.77 -26.64 -21.23
CA VAL A 421 19.02 -25.95 -19.96
C VAL A 421 19.02 -26.95 -18.83
N GLN A 422 20.22 -27.39 -18.44
CA GLN A 422 20.47 -28.28 -17.32
C GLN A 422 20.45 -27.48 -16.00
N TRP A 423 19.53 -27.83 -15.09
CA TRP A 423 19.45 -27.25 -13.74
C TRP A 423 20.47 -27.93 -12.82
N MET A 424 21.50 -27.19 -12.36
CA MET A 424 22.35 -27.63 -11.26
C MET A 424 21.68 -27.34 -9.91
N VAL A 425 21.53 -28.40 -9.11
CA VAL A 425 21.22 -28.37 -7.69
C VAL A 425 22.55 -28.22 -6.94
N LEU A 426 22.68 -27.17 -6.11
CA LEU A 426 23.78 -27.05 -5.16
C LEU A 426 23.29 -27.41 -3.76
N SER A 427 24.05 -28.32 -3.15
CA SER A 427 23.95 -28.85 -1.79
C SER A 427 24.40 -27.85 -0.73
#